data_AF-A0A538F106-F1
#
_entry.id   AF-A0A538F106-F1
#
_cell.length_a   1.000
_cell.length_b   1.000
_cell.length_c   1.000
_cell.angle_alpha   90.00
_cell.angle_beta   90.00
_cell.angle_gamma   90.00
#
_symmetry.space_group_name_H-M   'P 1'
#
loop_
_entity.id
_entity.type
_entity.pdbx_description
1 polymer ?
#
loop_
_entity_poly.entity_id
_entity_poly.type
_entity_poly.pdbx_seq_one_letter_code
_entity_poly.pdbx_strand_id
1 'polypeptide(L)'
;MSTSREQTRRADDRLVTIISGWLAGHVSDGELRRELEGVRRAELEPDQVEALQELRAELAKDSRRGELQMVARETLEALALGG
;
A
#
# COMPACT_ATOMS: atom_id res chain seq x y z
N MET A 1 -23.90 -2.95 -8.35
CA MET A 1 -22.56 -2.88 -8.96
C MET A 1 -21.80 -1.59 -8.62
N SER A 2 -22.45 -0.49 -8.21
CA SER A 2 -21.76 0.79 -7.91
C SER A 2 -20.93 0.78 -6.62
N THR A 3 -21.30 -0.02 -5.62
CA THR A 3 -20.65 -0.03 -4.29
C THR A 3 -19.28 -0.70 -4.28
N SER A 4 -19.02 -1.71 -5.12
CA SER A 4 -17.73 -2.41 -5.14
C SER A 4 -16.62 -1.52 -5.69
N ARG A 5 -16.83 -0.86 -6.84
CA ARG A 5 -15.84 0.05 -7.44
C ARG A 5 -15.54 1.28 -6.57
N GLU A 6 -16.55 1.78 -5.86
CA GLU A 6 -16.38 2.89 -4.93
C GLU A 6 -15.59 2.48 -3.68
N GLN A 7 -15.74 1.24 -3.20
CA GLN A 7 -14.93 0.71 -2.11
C GLN A 7 -13.47 0.54 -2.54
N THR A 8 -13.20 -0.01 -3.73
CA THR A 8 -11.85 -0.13 -4.29
C THR A 8 -11.15 1.23 -4.35
N ARG A 9 -11.79 2.24 -4.95
CA ARG A 9 -11.20 3.59 -5.04
C ARG A 9 -10.87 4.19 -3.67
N ARG A 10 -11.73 3.99 -2.67
CA ARG A 10 -11.47 4.48 -1.31
C ARG A 10 -10.30 3.74 -0.65
N ALA A 11 -10.12 2.45 -0.93
CA ALA A 11 -8.97 1.70 -0.46
C ALA A 11 -7.68 2.21 -1.12
N ASP A 12 -7.69 2.46 -2.43
CA ASP A 12 -6.57 3.02 -3.19
C ASP A 12 -6.16 4.39 -2.65
N ASP A 13 -7.09 5.33 -2.52
CA ASP A 13 -6.81 6.69 -2.02
C ASP A 13 -6.17 6.67 -0.62
N ARG A 14 -6.65 5.76 0.24
CA ARG A 14 -6.12 5.59 1.60
C ARG A 14 -4.70 5.01 1.57
N LEU A 15 -4.46 3.98 0.76
CA LEU A 15 -3.15 3.39 0.58
C LEU A 15 -2.14 4.39 0.00
N VAL A 16 -2.54 5.14 -1.03
CA VAL A 16 -1.71 6.18 -1.63
C VAL A 16 -1.32 7.23 -0.59
N THR A 17 -2.28 7.65 0.23
CA THR A 17 -2.04 8.65 1.28
C THR A 17 -1.04 8.14 2.32
N ILE A 18 -1.23 6.93 2.87
CA ILE A 18 -0.37 6.43 3.94
C ILE A 18 1.05 6.12 3.45
N ILE A 19 1.20 5.53 2.27
CA ILE A 19 2.51 5.21 1.70
C ILE A 19 3.26 6.50 1.34
N SER A 20 2.57 7.49 0.76
CA SER A 20 3.17 8.81 0.46
C SER A 20 3.62 9.53 1.72
N GLY A 21 2.80 9.51 2.78
CA GLY A 21 3.17 10.08 4.08
C GLY A 21 4.39 9.41 4.70
N TRP A 22 4.52 8.09 4.53
CA TRP A 22 5.67 7.32 5.03
C TRP A 22 6.96 7.62 4.24
N LEU A 23 6.86 7.73 2.91
CA LEU A 23 7.98 8.13 2.06
C LEU A 23 8.47 9.54 2.38
N ALA A 24 7.57 10.45 2.74
CA ALA A 24 7.89 11.81 3.19
C ALA A 24 8.42 11.87 4.64
N GLY A 25 8.42 10.77 5.38
CA GLY A 25 8.88 10.71 6.77
C GLY A 25 7.87 11.26 7.79
N HIS A 26 6.61 11.45 7.41
CA HIS A 26 5.53 11.91 8.29
C HIS A 26 4.80 10.77 8.99
N VAL A 27 4.96 9.54 8.49
CA VAL A 27 4.32 8.32 9.01
C VAL A 27 5.41 7.34 9.42
N SER A 28 5.23 6.72 10.60
CA SER A 28 6.14 5.69 11.11
C SER A 28 5.90 4.32 10.48
N ASP A 29 6.91 3.43 10.55
CA ASP A 29 6.80 2.07 10.02
C ASP A 29 5.68 1.27 10.70
N GLY A 30 5.40 1.55 11.98
CA GLY A 30 4.31 0.93 12.73
C GLY A 30 2.93 1.43 12.31
N GLU A 31 2.79 2.71 11.97
CA GLU A 31 1.55 3.25 11.42
C GLU A 31 1.29 2.73 10.01
N LEU A 32 2.33 2.73 9.15
CA LEU A 32 2.26 2.13 7.83
C LEU A 32 1.81 0.67 7.94
N ARG A 33 2.47 -0.15 8.77
CA ARG A 33 2.11 -1.56 8.96
C ARG A 33 0.63 -1.76 9.34
N ARG A 34 0.13 -1.01 10.33
CA ARG A 34 -1.27 -1.10 10.78
C ARG A 34 -2.26 -0.76 9.67
N GLU A 35 -2.00 0.28 8.92
CA GLU A 35 -2.86 0.73 7.83
C GLU A 35 -2.85 -0.27 6.68
N LEU A 36 -1.67 -0.79 6.31
CA LEU A 36 -1.58 -1.84 5.30
C LEU A 36 -2.36 -3.07 5.76
N GLU A 37 -2.18 -3.59 6.97
CA GLU A 37 -2.91 -4.76 7.50
C GLU A 37 -4.44 -4.59 7.50
N GLY A 38 -4.93 -3.36 7.65
CA GLY A 38 -6.36 -3.04 7.65
C GLY A 38 -7.06 -3.18 6.29
N VAL A 39 -6.30 -3.25 5.19
CA VAL A 39 -6.86 -3.33 3.83
C VAL A 39 -7.14 -4.77 3.42
N ARG A 40 -8.38 -5.03 3.00
CA ARG A 40 -8.83 -6.36 2.55
C ARG A 40 -8.47 -6.56 1.09
N ARG A 41 -8.01 -7.77 0.73
CA ARG A 41 -7.68 -8.13 -0.66
C ARG A 41 -8.84 -7.98 -1.64
N ALA A 42 -10.08 -8.13 -1.18
CA ALA A 42 -11.27 -7.96 -2.01
C ALA A 42 -11.53 -6.50 -2.44
N GLU A 43 -10.79 -5.55 -1.89
CA GLU A 43 -10.87 -4.12 -2.19
C GLU A 43 -9.77 -3.68 -3.18
N LEU A 44 -8.97 -4.61 -3.71
CA LEU A 44 -7.82 -4.33 -4.56
C LEU A 44 -7.84 -5.22 -5.81
N GLU A 45 -7.27 -4.71 -6.90
CA GLU A 45 -7.01 -5.47 -8.12
C GLU A 45 -5.82 -6.43 -7.90
N PRO A 46 -5.69 -7.51 -8.71
CA PRO A 46 -4.68 -8.55 -8.50
C PRO A 46 -3.25 -8.02 -8.38
N ASP A 47 -2.85 -7.11 -9.27
CA ASP A 47 -1.51 -6.52 -9.30
C ASP A 47 -1.24 -5.63 -8.07
N GLN A 48 -2.29 -4.93 -7.60
CA GLN A 48 -2.23 -4.13 -6.37
C GLN A 48 -2.10 -5.03 -5.14
N VAL A 49 -2.78 -6.19 -5.13
CA VAL A 49 -2.65 -7.18 -4.06
C VAL A 49 -1.23 -7.73 -3.98
N GLU A 50 -0.60 -8.03 -5.13
CA GLU A 50 0.78 -8.51 -5.18
C GLU A 50 1.74 -7.47 -4.61
N ALA A 51 1.72 -6.24 -5.12
CA ALA A 51 2.59 -5.16 -4.63
C ALA A 51 2.38 -4.86 -3.13
N LEU A 52 1.13 -4.83 -2.66
CA LEU A 52 0.84 -4.63 -1.24
C LEU A 52 1.39 -5.76 -0.37
N GLN A 53 1.35 -7.00 -0.85
CA GLN A 53 1.86 -8.16 -0.14
C GLN A 53 3.39 -8.16 -0.06
N GLU A 54 4.06 -7.71 -1.11
CA GLU A 54 5.51 -7.50 -1.10
C GLU A 54 5.91 -6.43 -0.09
N LEU A 55 5.23 -5.28 -0.09
CA LEU A 55 5.50 -4.21 0.89
C LEU A 55 5.30 -4.69 2.34
N ARG A 56 4.23 -5.44 2.61
CA ARG A 56 4.00 -6.06 3.93
C ARG A 56 5.11 -7.04 4.31
N ALA A 57 5.59 -7.84 3.36
CA ALA A 57 6.67 -8.79 3.59
C ALA A 57 7.99 -8.08 3.91
N GLU A 58 8.33 -7.02 3.17
CA GLU A 58 9.54 -6.23 3.42
C GLU A 58 9.48 -5.49 4.77
N LEU A 59 8.31 -4.95 5.14
CA LEU A 59 8.09 -4.39 6.48
C LEU A 59 8.28 -5.42 7.61
N ALA A 60 7.99 -6.69 7.36
CA ALA A 60 8.12 -7.75 8.36
C ALA A 60 9.57 -8.25 8.49
N LYS A 61 10.38 -8.11 7.44
CA LYS A 61 11.80 -8.52 7.43
C LYS A 61 12.73 -7.52 8.12
N ASP A 62 12.23 -6.36 8.52
CA ASP A 62 13.04 -5.23 9.01
C ASP A 62 14.14 -4.86 8.00
N SER A 63 13.77 -4.85 6.72
CA SER A 63 14.67 -4.57 5.58
C SER A 63 15.29 -3.17 5.68
N ARG A 64 16.37 -2.93 4.95
CA ARG A 64 17.02 -1.62 4.96
C ARG A 64 16.03 -0.57 4.47
N ARG A 65 16.05 0.62 5.08
CA ARG A 65 15.14 1.72 4.74
C ARG A 65 15.08 2.01 3.24
N GLY A 66 16.20 1.91 2.52
CA GLY A 66 16.26 2.11 1.07
C GLY A 66 15.51 1.05 0.25
N GLU A 67 15.64 -0.24 0.62
CA GLU A 67 14.92 -1.35 -0.02
C GLU A 67 13.42 -1.21 0.23
N LEU A 68 13.05 -0.88 1.47
CA LEU A 68 11.66 -0.65 1.83
C LEU A 68 11.06 0.57 1.10
N GLN A 69 11.84 1.64 0.89
CA GLN A 69 11.43 2.80 0.11
C GLN A 69 11.24 2.49 -1.38
N MET A 70 12.01 1.57 -1.93
CA MET A 70 11.86 1.12 -3.31
C MET A 70 10.53 0.38 -3.48
N VAL A 71 10.27 -0.64 -2.67
CA VAL A 71 9.02 -1.41 -2.73
C VAL A 71 7.79 -0.56 -2.42
N ALA A 72 7.91 0.42 -1.52
CA ALA A 72 6.84 1.39 -1.26
C ALA A 72 6.51 2.26 -2.49
N ARG A 73 7.51 2.64 -3.30
CA ARG A 73 7.28 3.40 -4.55
C ARG A 73 6.65 2.53 -5.62
N GLU A 74 7.13 1.30 -5.79
CA GLU A 74 6.53 0.34 -6.72
C GLU A 74 5.06 0.06 -6.37
N THR A 75 4.76 -0.06 -5.07
CA THR A 75 3.38 -0.19 -4.59
C THR A 75 2.53 1.03 -4.93
N LEU A 76 3.06 2.25 -4.77
CA LEU A 76 2.36 3.46 -5.19
C LEU A 76 2.10 3.52 -6.70
N GLU A 77 3.06 3.08 -7.50
CA GLU A 77 2.89 3.02 -8.96
C GLU A 77 1.79 2.03 -9.34
N ALA A 78 1.76 0.84 -8.74
CA ALA A 78 0.69 -0.14 -8.96
C ALA A 78 -0.69 0.39 -8.56
N LEU A 79 -0.79 1.12 -7.44
CA LEU A 79 -2.04 1.75 -7.00
C LEU A 79 -2.48 2.89 -7.91
N ALA A 80 -1.55 3.72 -8.38
CA ALA A 80 -1.85 4.88 -9.21
C ALA A 80 -2.19 4.54 -10.66
N LEU A 81 -1.58 3.48 -11.19
CA LEU A 81 -1.78 3.08 -12.59
C LEU A 81 -3.09 2.33 -12.81
N GLY A 82 -3.66 1.71 -11.77
CA GLY A 82 -4.98 1.06 -11.77
C GLY A 82 -5.10 -0.04 -12.82
N GLY A 83 -5.15 -1.30 -12.37
CA GLY A 83 -5.48 -2.44 -13.25
C GLY A 83 -6.88 -2.30 -13.87
#